data_AF-A0A1U8NHV2-F1
#
_entry.id   AF-A0A1U8NHV2-F1
#
_cell.length_a   1.000
_cell.length_b   1.000
_cell.length_c   1.000
_cell.angle_alpha   90.00
_cell.angle_beta   90.00
_cell.angle_gamma   90.00
#
_symmetry.space_group_name_H-M   'P 1'
#
loop_
_entity.id
_entity.type
_entity.pdbx_description
1 polymer ?
#
loop_
_entity_poly.entity_id
_entity_poly.type
_entity_poly.pdbx_seq_one_letter_code
_entity_poly.pdbx_strand_id
1 'polypeptide(L)'
;MGTEKGKLVAQQEGLVKKTRIMVGIDESDESFHGLQWTLDNLFGCITATAAPEQPEANDKAGSRLITLSLVHVQQAFHLQYVPAGPGGTVSTAFCIPSSVEESVKKAQQQIAKALLSRASDMCKDKMNIEVETLVFEGDPKEKICRAAQEMHVDLLVVGSRNLGKFKRAFLGSVSDYCAQHANCPILIVKSPKETSN
;
A
#
# COMPACT_ATOMS: atom_id res chain seq x y z
N MET A 1 -24.00 49.57 -36.25
CA MET A 1 -24.22 48.11 -36.43
C MET A 1 -22.97 47.40 -35.98
N GLY A 2 -22.89 47.11 -34.68
CA GLY A 2 -21.77 46.38 -34.09
C GLY A 2 -21.97 44.87 -34.25
N THR A 3 -20.87 44.14 -34.36
CA THR A 3 -20.85 42.69 -34.13
C THR A 3 -19.56 42.35 -33.40
N GLU A 4 -19.66 42.28 -32.07
CA GLU A 4 -18.71 41.61 -31.18
C GLU A 4 -18.63 40.13 -31.57
N LYS A 5 -17.43 39.66 -31.93
CA LYS A 5 -17.14 38.23 -31.94
C LYS A 5 -16.66 37.84 -30.55
N GLY A 6 -17.55 37.16 -29.83
CA GLY A 6 -17.32 36.64 -28.49
C GLY A 6 -16.09 35.73 -28.42
N LYS A 7 -15.24 36.01 -27.44
CA LYS A 7 -14.10 35.20 -27.03
C LYS A 7 -14.65 33.95 -26.32
N LEU A 8 -14.43 32.78 -26.90
CA LEU A 8 -14.65 31.49 -26.22
C LEU A 8 -13.67 31.39 -25.04
N VAL A 9 -14.16 31.67 -23.84
CA VAL A 9 -13.44 31.39 -22.60
C VAL A 9 -13.59 29.89 -22.34
N ALA A 10 -12.53 29.13 -22.59
CA ALA A 10 -12.41 27.77 -22.11
C ALA A 10 -12.42 27.82 -20.57
N GLN A 11 -13.48 27.29 -19.95
CA GLN A 11 -13.48 26.99 -18.52
C GLN A 11 -12.41 25.93 -18.27
N GLN A 12 -11.25 26.37 -17.79
CA GLN A 12 -10.31 25.48 -17.10
C GLN A 12 -10.95 25.11 -15.77
N GLU A 13 -11.66 23.98 -15.74
CA GLU A 13 -11.92 23.29 -14.48
C GLU A 13 -10.56 22.92 -13.88
N GLY A 14 -10.25 23.48 -12.72
CA GLY A 14 -8.97 23.25 -12.05
C GLY A 14 -8.78 21.77 -11.80
N LEU A 15 -7.77 21.18 -12.45
CA LEU A 15 -7.41 19.78 -12.25
C LEU A 15 -6.89 19.61 -10.82
N VAL A 16 -7.73 19.08 -9.92
CA VAL A 16 -7.30 18.68 -8.59
C VAL A 16 -6.30 17.54 -8.75
N LYS A 17 -5.03 17.79 -8.42
CA LYS A 17 -3.98 16.78 -8.47
C LYS A 17 -4.19 15.77 -7.34
N LYS A 18 -4.92 14.69 -7.61
CA LYS A 18 -5.10 13.56 -6.70
C LYS A 18 -3.75 12.88 -6.46
N THR A 19 -3.36 12.69 -5.20
CA THR A 19 -2.13 11.95 -4.84
C THR A 19 -2.53 10.62 -4.26
N ARG A 20 -2.01 9.52 -4.81
CA ARG A 20 -2.29 8.17 -4.36
C ARG A 20 -1.08 7.59 -3.63
N ILE A 21 -1.27 7.30 -2.35
CA ILE A 21 -0.28 6.62 -1.51
C ILE A 21 -0.80 5.20 -1.25
N MET A 22 0.04 4.21 -1.44
CA MET A 22 -0.30 2.81 -1.17
C MET A 22 0.53 2.30 0.00
N VAL A 23 -0.10 1.66 0.98
CA VAL A 23 0.59 1.09 2.14
C VAL A 23 0.37 -0.42 2.16
N GLY A 24 1.45 -1.19 2.16
CA GLY A 24 1.40 -2.64 2.35
C GLY A 24 1.18 -3.00 3.81
N ILE A 25 0.07 -3.66 4.11
CA ILE A 25 -0.34 -4.09 5.45
C ILE A 25 -0.33 -5.62 5.54
N ASP A 26 0.36 -6.14 6.55
CA ASP A 26 0.41 -7.55 6.89
C ASP A 26 0.19 -7.73 8.40
N GLU A 27 0.28 -8.96 8.90
CA GLU A 27 0.07 -9.26 10.33
C GLU A 27 1.19 -8.74 11.24
N SER A 28 2.25 -8.13 10.68
CA SER A 28 3.41 -7.67 11.45
C SER A 28 3.23 -6.26 12.01
N ASP A 29 3.76 -6.02 13.21
CA ASP A 29 3.74 -4.69 13.84
C ASP A 29 4.53 -3.66 13.02
N GLU A 30 5.53 -4.09 12.25
CA GLU A 30 6.31 -3.20 11.39
C GLU A 30 5.48 -2.59 10.25
N SER A 31 4.46 -3.30 9.75
CA SER A 31 3.55 -2.74 8.74
C SER A 31 2.62 -1.68 9.34
N PHE A 32 2.08 -1.93 10.53
CA PHE A 32 1.28 -0.96 11.28
C PHE A 32 2.10 0.25 11.72
N HIS A 33 3.34 0.05 12.13
CA HIS A 33 4.26 1.15 12.41
C HIS A 33 4.52 1.99 11.15
N GLY A 34 4.70 1.35 10.00
CA GLY A 34 4.83 2.04 8.71
C GLY A 34 3.61 2.89 8.36
N LEU A 35 2.40 2.38 8.62
CA LEU A 35 1.17 3.13 8.48
C LEU A 35 1.12 4.33 9.44
N GLN A 36 1.38 4.12 10.72
CA GLN A 36 1.38 5.20 11.72
C GLN A 36 2.38 6.31 11.35
N TRP A 37 3.61 5.93 10.98
CA TRP A 37 4.63 6.87 10.54
C TRP A 37 4.16 7.69 9.33
N THR A 38 3.52 7.03 8.36
CA THR A 38 2.93 7.69 7.18
C THR A 38 1.89 8.73 7.61
N LEU A 39 0.96 8.34 8.50
CA LEU A 39 -0.09 9.21 9.02
C LEU A 39 0.43 10.43 9.76
N ASP A 40 1.59 10.31 10.40
CA ASP A 40 2.17 11.39 11.21
C ASP A 40 3.09 12.31 10.41
N ASN A 41 3.81 11.79 9.39
CA ASN A 41 4.87 12.53 8.72
C ASN A 41 4.50 12.99 7.30
N LEU A 42 3.70 12.23 6.55
CA LEU A 42 3.45 12.56 5.15
C LEU A 42 2.32 13.58 4.97
N PHE A 43 1.24 13.44 5.75
CA PHE A 43 0.05 14.27 5.53
C PHE A 43 0.20 15.69 6.08
N GLY A 44 1.00 15.89 7.13
CA GLY A 44 1.38 17.23 7.60
C GLY A 44 2.23 17.99 6.57
N CYS A 45 3.15 17.30 5.88
CA CYS A 45 4.02 17.93 4.88
C CYS A 45 3.33 18.19 3.53
N ILE A 46 2.52 17.24 3.04
CA ILE A 46 1.82 17.38 1.74
C ILE A 46 0.79 18.52 1.80
N THR A 47 0.16 18.74 2.95
CA THR A 47 -0.77 19.86 3.17
C THR A 47 -0.05 21.18 3.44
N ALA A 48 1.12 21.17 4.11
CA ALA A 48 1.90 22.39 4.39
C ALA A 48 2.64 22.96 3.17
N THR A 49 3.03 22.13 2.19
CA THR A 49 3.61 22.62 0.91
C THR A 49 2.64 23.42 0.03
N ALA A 50 1.42 23.65 0.50
CA ALA A 50 0.44 24.58 -0.08
C ALA A 50 0.46 25.98 0.57
N ALA A 51 1.46 26.30 1.41
CA ALA A 51 1.67 27.67 1.89
C ALA A 51 2.40 28.52 0.82
N PRO A 52 1.92 29.74 0.51
CA PRO A 52 2.31 30.43 -0.71
C PRO A 52 3.66 31.12 -0.57
N GLU A 53 4.57 30.86 -1.52
CA GLU A 53 5.56 31.86 -1.90
C GLU A 53 4.80 32.99 -2.64
N GLN A 54 4.60 34.11 -1.92
CA GLN A 54 4.06 35.41 -2.35
C GLN A 54 2.54 35.64 -2.29
N PRO A 55 2.09 36.79 -1.72
CA PRO A 55 0.68 37.15 -1.57
C PRO A 55 0.20 37.98 -2.76
N GLU A 56 -0.22 37.35 -3.86
CA GLU A 56 -0.88 38.06 -4.96
C GLU A 56 -2.11 37.25 -5.42
N ALA A 57 -3.28 37.71 -4.95
CA ALA A 57 -4.63 37.51 -5.47
C ALA A 57 -4.89 36.38 -6.49
N ASN A 58 -5.42 35.24 -6.03
CA ASN A 58 -6.59 34.52 -6.61
C ASN A 58 -6.84 33.25 -5.77
N ASP A 59 -7.77 33.35 -4.81
CA ASP A 59 -8.15 32.26 -3.90
C ASP A 59 -8.87 31.14 -4.66
N LYS A 60 -8.10 30.22 -5.24
CA LYS A 60 -8.51 28.85 -5.51
C LYS A 60 -7.43 27.93 -5.01
N ALA A 61 -7.28 27.86 -3.68
CA ALA A 61 -6.54 26.79 -3.03
C ALA A 61 -7.21 25.46 -3.42
N GLY A 62 -6.70 24.84 -4.49
CA GLY A 62 -7.13 23.53 -4.93
C GLY A 62 -6.82 22.53 -3.83
N SER A 63 -7.85 22.13 -3.08
CA SER A 63 -7.79 21.07 -2.08
C SER A 63 -7.12 19.84 -2.71
N ARG A 64 -5.90 19.51 -2.28
CA ARG A 64 -5.18 18.34 -2.76
C ARG A 64 -5.74 17.11 -2.04
N LEU A 65 -6.60 16.35 -2.72
CA LEU A 65 -7.14 15.11 -2.18
C LEU A 65 -6.07 14.03 -2.18
N ILE A 66 -5.81 13.44 -1.01
CA ILE A 66 -4.91 12.31 -0.86
C ILE A 66 -5.75 11.06 -0.70
N THR A 67 -5.48 10.05 -1.53
CA THR A 67 -6.07 8.72 -1.39
C THR A 67 -5.03 7.78 -0.81
N LEU A 68 -5.40 7.12 0.29
CA LEU A 68 -4.59 6.13 0.96
C LEU A 68 -5.18 4.74 0.69
N SER A 69 -4.49 3.97 -0.14
CA SER A 69 -4.85 2.59 -0.47
C SER A 69 -4.14 1.63 0.49
N LEU A 70 -4.88 1.04 1.43
CA LEU A 70 -4.38 0.03 2.35
C LEU A 70 -4.48 -1.35 1.69
N VAL A 71 -3.32 -1.96 1.40
CA VAL A 71 -3.24 -3.18 0.59
C VAL A 71 -2.75 -4.36 1.43
N HIS A 72 -3.51 -5.44 1.43
CA HIS A 72 -3.08 -6.73 1.95
C HIS A 72 -3.00 -7.76 0.81
N VAL A 73 -1.96 -8.59 0.81
CA VAL A 73 -1.83 -9.70 -0.15
C VAL A 73 -1.91 -11.03 0.60
N GLN A 74 -2.94 -11.81 0.28
CA GLN A 74 -3.10 -13.18 0.73
C GLN A 74 -2.26 -14.09 -0.17
N GLN A 75 -1.32 -14.81 0.45
CA GLN A 75 -0.54 -15.80 -0.26
C GLN A 75 -1.43 -16.97 -0.67
N ALA A 76 -1.45 -17.25 -1.98
CA ALA A 76 -2.03 -18.47 -2.51
C ALA A 76 -1.21 -19.66 -1.96
N PHE A 77 -1.86 -20.55 -1.23
CA PHE A 77 -1.24 -21.80 -0.80
C PHE A 77 -0.98 -22.67 -2.03
N HIS A 78 0.23 -22.63 -2.56
CA HIS A 78 0.64 -23.58 -3.58
C HIS A 78 0.99 -24.90 -2.90
N LEU A 79 0.22 -25.95 -3.22
CA LEU A 79 0.57 -27.33 -2.94
C LEU A 79 1.99 -27.60 -3.47
N GLN A 80 2.95 -27.71 -2.56
CA GLN A 80 4.31 -28.08 -2.92
C GLN A 80 4.31 -29.56 -3.30
N TYR A 81 4.66 -29.83 -4.55
CA TYR A 81 4.99 -31.17 -5.01
C TYR A 81 6.27 -31.61 -4.29
N VAL A 82 6.13 -32.53 -3.34
CA VAL A 82 7.28 -33.17 -2.68
C VAL A 82 7.59 -34.46 -3.44
N PRO A 83 8.68 -34.53 -4.21
CA PRO A 83 9.07 -35.79 -4.83
C PRO A 83 9.44 -36.79 -3.72
N ALA A 84 8.68 -37.88 -3.63
CA ALA A 84 8.96 -38.98 -2.72
C ALA A 84 10.11 -39.84 -3.28
N GLY A 85 11.35 -39.35 -3.11
CA GLY A 85 12.57 -40.12 -3.31
C GLY A 85 13.15 -40.15 -4.73
N PRO A 86 14.39 -40.66 -4.88
CA PRO A 86 15.07 -40.75 -6.18
C PRO A 86 14.46 -41.91 -6.97
N GLY A 87 13.55 -41.60 -7.90
CA GLY A 87 13.08 -42.54 -8.92
C GLY A 87 11.57 -42.81 -9.01
N GLY A 88 10.70 -42.15 -8.24
CA GLY A 88 9.25 -42.37 -8.27
C GLY A 88 8.45 -41.26 -8.98
N THR A 89 7.80 -41.57 -10.11
CA THR A 89 6.79 -40.73 -10.78
C THR A 89 5.40 -40.87 -10.15
N VAL A 90 5.30 -41.21 -8.87
CA VAL A 90 4.00 -41.34 -8.19
C VAL A 90 3.63 -39.96 -7.65
N SER A 91 2.83 -39.25 -8.43
CA SER A 91 2.25 -37.97 -8.03
C SER A 91 1.21 -38.21 -6.94
N THR A 92 1.63 -38.23 -5.67
CA THR A 92 0.67 -38.03 -4.56
C THR A 92 0.32 -36.55 -4.54
N ALA A 93 -0.56 -36.13 -5.45
CA ALA A 93 -1.30 -34.90 -5.26
C ALA A 93 -2.04 -35.08 -3.93
N PHE A 94 -1.61 -34.38 -2.88
CA PHE A 94 -2.41 -34.26 -1.69
C PHE A 94 -3.66 -33.47 -2.10
N CYS A 95 -4.71 -34.16 -2.53
CA CYS A 95 -5.99 -33.55 -2.84
C CYS A 95 -6.53 -32.98 -1.54
N ILE A 96 -6.35 -31.68 -1.35
CA ILE A 96 -7.04 -30.97 -0.28
C ILE A 96 -8.54 -31.05 -0.62
N PRO A 97 -9.39 -31.60 0.27
CA PRO A 97 -10.82 -31.60 0.04
C PRO A 97 -11.30 -30.17 -0.18
N SER A 98 -12.21 -29.95 -1.13
CA SER A 98 -12.75 -28.61 -1.43
C SER A 98 -13.34 -27.91 -0.19
N SER A 99 -13.85 -28.68 0.77
CA SER A 99 -14.32 -28.16 2.05
C SER A 99 -13.21 -27.54 2.92
N VAL A 100 -12.00 -28.10 2.87
CA VAL A 100 -10.82 -27.57 3.59
C VAL A 100 -10.31 -26.32 2.88
N GLU A 101 -10.25 -26.34 1.55
CA GLU A 101 -9.87 -25.16 0.75
C GLU A 101 -10.81 -23.98 1.03
N GLU A 102 -12.12 -24.21 1.01
CA GLU A 102 -13.11 -23.16 1.27
C GLU A 102 -13.02 -22.63 2.70
N SER A 103 -12.73 -23.51 3.67
CA SER A 103 -12.55 -23.12 5.08
C SER A 103 -11.30 -22.26 5.27
N VAL A 104 -10.18 -22.63 4.64
CA VAL A 104 -8.93 -21.85 4.66
C VAL A 104 -9.15 -20.48 4.02
N LYS A 105 -9.80 -20.45 2.85
CA LYS A 105 -10.12 -19.20 2.16
C LYS A 105 -10.99 -18.28 3.02
N LYS A 106 -12.03 -18.82 3.66
CA LYS A 106 -12.88 -18.05 4.60
C LYS A 106 -12.09 -17.51 5.79
N ALA A 107 -11.20 -18.32 6.37
CA ALA A 107 -10.35 -17.89 7.47
C ALA A 107 -9.40 -16.77 7.05
N GLN A 108 -8.71 -16.91 5.90
CA GLN A 108 -7.85 -15.87 5.35
C GLN A 108 -8.61 -14.58 5.08
N GLN A 109 -9.81 -14.65 4.49
CA GLN A 109 -10.67 -13.49 4.26
C GLN A 109 -11.06 -12.78 5.56
N GLN A 110 -11.38 -13.52 6.61
CA GLN A 110 -11.67 -12.95 7.92
C GLN A 110 -10.46 -12.24 8.53
N ILE A 111 -9.27 -12.85 8.44
CA ILE A 111 -8.02 -12.25 8.92
C ILE A 111 -7.72 -10.95 8.15
N ALA A 112 -7.76 -10.98 6.82
CA ALA A 112 -7.51 -9.80 5.99
C ALA A 112 -8.50 -8.68 6.28
N LYS A 113 -9.78 -9.02 6.47
CA LYS A 113 -10.82 -8.05 6.83
C LYS A 113 -10.55 -7.42 8.20
N ALA A 114 -10.21 -8.22 9.20
CA ALA A 114 -9.90 -7.71 10.54
C ALA A 114 -8.66 -6.80 10.52
N LEU A 115 -7.62 -7.21 9.78
CA LEU A 115 -6.38 -6.47 9.62
C LEU A 115 -6.59 -5.10 8.96
N LEU A 116 -7.29 -5.07 7.83
CA LEU A 116 -7.60 -3.84 7.11
C LEU A 116 -8.61 -2.96 7.86
N SER A 117 -9.52 -3.55 8.64
CA SER A 117 -10.40 -2.79 9.54
C SER A 117 -9.57 -2.05 10.59
N ARG A 118 -8.65 -2.74 11.27
CA ARG A 118 -7.74 -2.12 12.24
C ARG A 118 -6.90 -1.00 11.62
N ALA A 119 -6.35 -1.22 10.43
CA ALA A 119 -5.57 -0.21 9.73
C ALA A 119 -6.42 1.01 9.31
N SER A 120 -7.65 0.78 8.86
CA SER A 120 -8.59 1.85 8.53
C SER A 120 -9.01 2.66 9.76
N ASP A 121 -9.21 1.99 10.90
CA ASP A 121 -9.52 2.65 12.17
C ASP A 121 -8.44 3.66 12.60
N MET A 122 -7.16 3.35 12.37
CA MET A 122 -6.05 4.28 12.65
C MET A 122 -6.08 5.56 11.78
N CYS A 123 -6.76 5.50 10.63
CA CYS A 123 -6.81 6.61 9.70
C CYS A 123 -7.98 7.57 9.97
N LYS A 124 -8.98 7.17 10.77
CA LYS A 124 -10.22 7.94 11.00
C LYS A 124 -9.98 9.32 11.62
N ASP A 125 -8.92 9.46 12.39
CA ASP A 125 -8.61 10.71 13.10
C ASP A 125 -7.92 11.76 12.20
N LYS A 126 -7.62 11.42 10.94
CA LYS A 126 -6.88 12.29 10.01
C LYS A 126 -7.84 12.94 9.01
N MET A 127 -7.89 14.27 9.01
CA MET A 127 -8.67 15.05 8.05
C MET A 127 -8.05 14.98 6.64
N ASN A 128 -8.89 15.05 5.60
CA ASN A 128 -8.50 15.18 4.18
C ASN A 128 -7.84 13.94 3.53
N ILE A 129 -8.09 12.74 4.07
CA ILE A 129 -7.63 11.48 3.48
C ILE A 129 -8.84 10.63 3.07
N GLU A 130 -8.89 10.22 1.80
CA GLU A 130 -9.80 9.19 1.32
C GLU A 130 -9.12 7.83 1.51
N VAL A 131 -9.64 6.99 2.41
CA VAL A 131 -9.04 5.68 2.70
C VAL A 131 -9.82 4.59 1.98
N GLU A 132 -9.13 3.73 1.24
CA GLU A 132 -9.68 2.52 0.65
C GLU A 132 -8.88 1.29 1.09
N THR A 133 -9.53 0.12 1.10
CA THR A 133 -8.91 -1.14 1.50
C THR A 133 -9.00 -2.14 0.35
N LEU A 134 -7.89 -2.80 0.04
CA LEU A 134 -7.77 -3.73 -1.07
C LEU A 134 -7.11 -5.03 -0.60
N VAL A 135 -7.67 -6.15 -1.05
CA VAL A 135 -7.10 -7.48 -0.83
C VAL A 135 -6.76 -8.09 -2.17
N PHE A 136 -5.52 -8.51 -2.34
CA PHE A 136 -5.07 -9.28 -3.51
C PHE A 136 -4.72 -10.70 -3.13
N GLU A 137 -4.82 -11.61 -4.08
CA GLU A 137 -4.40 -13.01 -3.94
C GLU A 137 -3.19 -13.29 -4.85
N GLY A 138 -2.15 -13.93 -4.30
CA GLY A 138 -0.94 -14.35 -5.01
C GLY A 138 0.35 -14.06 -4.25
N ASP A 139 1.48 -13.95 -4.96
CA ASP A 139 2.77 -13.60 -4.35
C ASP A 139 2.78 -12.11 -3.93
N PRO A 140 3.04 -11.77 -2.65
CA PRO A 140 3.06 -10.39 -2.18
C PRO A 140 4.05 -9.49 -2.92
N LYS A 141 5.21 -10.01 -3.31
CA LYS A 141 6.26 -9.23 -3.99
C LYS A 141 5.75 -8.73 -5.35
N GLU A 142 5.17 -9.63 -6.12
CA GLU A 142 4.65 -9.32 -7.45
C GLU A 142 3.36 -8.50 -7.38
N LYS A 143 2.41 -8.90 -6.52
CA LYS A 143 1.09 -8.27 -6.41
C LYS A 143 1.18 -6.83 -5.94
N ILE A 144 2.07 -6.52 -4.99
CA ILE A 144 2.27 -5.15 -4.53
C ILE A 144 2.83 -4.27 -5.67
N CYS A 145 3.90 -4.71 -6.34
CA CYS A 145 4.51 -3.92 -7.42
C CYS A 145 3.50 -3.70 -8.57
N ARG A 146 2.78 -4.75 -8.94
CA ARG A 146 1.76 -4.70 -9.98
C ARG A 146 0.60 -3.76 -9.61
N ALA A 147 0.07 -3.86 -8.40
CA ALA A 147 -0.99 -2.97 -7.93
C ALA A 147 -0.52 -1.51 -7.90
N ALA A 148 0.73 -1.26 -7.49
CA ALA A 148 1.30 0.09 -7.51
C ALA A 148 1.31 0.69 -8.92
N GLN A 149 1.68 -0.12 -9.91
CA GLN A 149 1.70 0.27 -11.32
C GLN A 149 0.29 0.48 -11.88
N GLU A 150 -0.61 -0.48 -11.70
CA GLU A 150 -1.98 -0.45 -12.24
C GLU A 150 -2.81 0.70 -11.67
N MET A 151 -2.60 1.05 -10.40
CA MET A 151 -3.33 2.15 -9.76
C MET A 151 -2.65 3.51 -9.91
N HIS A 152 -1.50 3.58 -10.60
CA HIS A 152 -0.68 4.79 -10.71
C HIS A 152 -0.35 5.41 -9.35
N VAL A 153 0.19 4.59 -8.45
CA VAL A 153 0.59 5.02 -7.10
C VAL A 153 1.76 6.00 -7.19
N ASP A 154 1.66 7.13 -6.48
CA ASP A 154 2.71 8.15 -6.40
C ASP A 154 3.77 7.80 -5.33
N LEU A 155 3.39 7.02 -4.33
CA LEU A 155 4.28 6.55 -3.26
C LEU A 155 3.81 5.20 -2.70
N LEU A 156 4.68 4.20 -2.77
CA LEU A 156 4.51 2.92 -2.09
C LEU A 156 5.18 2.97 -0.72
N VAL A 157 4.46 2.59 0.33
CA VAL A 157 4.99 2.46 1.70
C VAL A 157 4.94 1.01 2.14
N VAL A 158 6.06 0.52 2.68
CA VAL A 158 6.16 -0.82 3.26
C VAL A 158 6.95 -0.79 4.56
N GLY A 159 6.63 -1.69 5.49
CA GLY A 159 7.42 -1.91 6.70
C GLY A 159 8.72 -2.66 6.40
N SER A 160 9.74 -2.43 7.23
CA SER A 160 10.96 -3.23 7.27
C SER A 160 10.91 -4.18 8.46
N ARG A 161 10.72 -5.49 8.20
CA ARG A 161 10.86 -6.52 9.23
C ARG A 161 12.31 -6.58 9.71
N ASN A 162 12.53 -6.54 11.03
CA ASN A 162 13.86 -6.72 11.61
C ASN A 162 14.07 -8.21 11.94
N LEU A 163 14.94 -8.91 11.20
CA LEU A 163 15.31 -10.32 11.46
C LEU A 163 16.21 -10.51 12.70
N GLY A 164 15.90 -9.82 13.82
CA GLY A 164 16.58 -9.98 15.12
C GLY A 164 18.01 -9.41 15.20
N LYS A 165 18.82 -9.98 16.12
CA LYS A 165 20.16 -9.51 16.56
C LYS A 165 21.28 -9.58 15.50
N PHE A 166 20.97 -9.94 14.25
CA PHE A 166 21.96 -9.99 13.19
C PHE A 166 22.30 -8.57 12.72
N LYS A 167 23.58 -8.20 12.87
CA LYS A 167 24.15 -6.83 12.84
C LYS A 167 24.11 -6.08 11.48
N ARG A 168 23.19 -6.38 10.56
CA ARG A 168 22.99 -5.60 9.33
C ARG A 168 21.51 -5.43 9.06
N ALA A 169 21.12 -4.24 8.63
CA ALA A 169 19.76 -3.91 8.20
C ALA A 169 19.39 -4.75 6.97
N PHE A 170 18.94 -5.98 7.18
CA PHE A 170 18.32 -6.76 6.13
C PHE A 170 16.92 -6.22 5.93
N LEU A 171 16.64 -5.76 4.70
CA LEU A 171 15.28 -5.52 4.26
C LEU A 171 14.53 -6.86 4.26
N GLY A 172 13.24 -6.83 4.59
CA GLY A 172 12.37 -8.00 4.43
C GLY A 172 12.28 -8.40 2.95
N SER A 173 11.98 -9.66 2.66
CA SER A 173 11.94 -10.16 1.28
C SER A 173 10.97 -9.41 0.36
N VAL A 174 9.88 -8.85 0.91
CA VAL A 174 8.91 -8.03 0.18
C VAL A 174 9.44 -6.61 -0.03
N SER A 175 9.97 -5.97 1.00
CA SER A 175 10.47 -4.60 0.91
C SER A 175 11.74 -4.51 0.04
N ASP A 176 12.63 -5.50 0.11
CA ASP A 176 13.79 -5.61 -0.79
C ASP A 176 13.35 -5.77 -2.25
N TYR A 177 12.39 -6.66 -2.52
CA TYR A 177 11.87 -6.85 -3.88
C TYR A 177 11.21 -5.57 -4.41
N CYS A 178 10.34 -4.94 -3.62
CA CYS A 178 9.68 -3.71 -4.02
C CYS A 178 10.68 -2.58 -4.28
N ALA A 179 11.76 -2.48 -3.50
CA ALA A 179 12.83 -1.51 -3.72
C ALA A 179 13.50 -1.63 -5.08
N GLN A 180 13.57 -2.86 -5.60
CA GLN A 180 14.22 -3.16 -6.88
C GLN A 180 13.26 -3.11 -8.07
N HIS A 181 11.96 -3.32 -7.85
CA HIS A 181 11.00 -3.57 -8.95
C HIS A 181 9.81 -2.61 -9.01
N ALA A 182 9.53 -1.81 -7.96
CA ALA A 182 8.39 -0.89 -8.00
C ALA A 182 8.59 0.22 -9.03
N ASN A 183 7.56 0.49 -9.83
CA ASN A 183 7.56 1.57 -10.83
C ASN A 183 7.30 2.96 -10.23
N CYS A 184 7.23 3.07 -8.90
CA CYS A 184 6.96 4.30 -8.18
C CYS A 184 7.98 4.50 -7.05
N PRO A 185 8.13 5.73 -6.53
CA PRO A 185 8.88 5.97 -5.31
C PRO A 185 8.43 5.04 -4.18
N ILE A 186 9.40 4.49 -3.44
CA ILE A 186 9.16 3.60 -2.31
C ILE A 186 9.72 4.21 -1.03
N LEU A 187 8.92 4.14 0.03
CA LEU A 187 9.30 4.46 1.39
C LEU A 187 9.31 3.18 2.22
N ILE A 188 10.47 2.83 2.74
CA ILE A 188 10.64 1.69 3.65
C ILE A 188 10.77 2.24 5.06
N VAL A 189 9.75 1.99 5.89
CA VAL A 189 9.74 2.46 7.28
C VAL A 189 10.36 1.41 8.19
N LYS A 190 11.36 1.81 8.98
CA LYS A 190 12.02 0.95 9.95
C LYS A 190 11.37 1.14 11.32
N SER A 191 11.01 0.03 11.97
CA SER A 191 10.58 0.09 13.37
C SER A 191 11.73 0.48 14.29
N PRO A 192 11.47 1.29 15.34
CA PRO A 192 12.45 1.60 16.37
C PRO A 192 13.02 0.32 16.96
N LYS A 193 14.32 0.30 17.25
CA LYS A 193 14.91 -0.83 17.98
C LYS A 193 14.32 -0.84 19.39
N GLU A 194 13.76 -1.99 19.78
CA GLU A 194 13.63 -2.36 21.19
C GLU A 194 15.02 -2.26 21.82
N THR A 195 15.28 -1.18 22.54
CA THR A 195 16.47 -1.08 23.40
C THR A 195 16.24 -2.05 24.54
N SER A 196 16.74 -3.28 24.41
CA SER A 196 16.87 -4.18 25.55
C SER A 196 17.81 -3.51 26.55
N ASN A 197 17.23 -2.96 27.61
CA ASN A 197 17.95 -2.49 28.79
C ASN A 197 18.37 -3.71 29.63
#